data_AF-A0A1V4UVK0-F1
#
_entry.id   AF-A0A1V4UVK0-F1
#
_cell.length_a   1.000
_cell.length_b   1.000
_cell.length_c   1.000
_cell.angle_alpha   90.00
_cell.angle_beta   90.00
_cell.angle_gamma   90.00
#
_symmetry.space_group_name_H-M   'P 1'
#
loop_
_entity.id
_entity.type
_entity.pdbx_description
1 polymer ?
#
loop_
_entity_poly.entity_id
_entity_poly.type
_entity_poly.pdbx_seq_one_letter_code
_entity_poly.pdbx_strand_id
1 'polypeptide(L)'
;MASYFAARLQVSEHELADRLSKRTFNVLETSEFGRAKRMLLKVRIKRVESFDGYCPTIPILAESSLCMILVPANKGLALVRAVKCEYERQMGKVRDRLPLHLGLVYAPRRTPIRAVLDAGRAMLNMAGSFDMAVGTGWEDWRLAAKDPSNPGKHELIFNNGIAWQMPIVAGDCSTSDKWYPRIFEGDAWTSRKGKLTDGLQVRDPKTPSNKGLKLWVRPSRFDFEFLDTTARRFDIHYDANGQRPRRKRPFYLEDLDRLERLWEYMKCLTSSQRHQVIHTIEATRETWFGQDADGQSEADEVFRQFVADTLAGAAWPKGQGWNVISEDDRKRLVEAGVSGKLTDWAELHMKIMKE
;
A
#
# COMPACT_ATOMS: atom_id res chain seq x y z
N MET A 1 -0.17 21.98 9.33
CA MET A 1 1.06 22.75 9.03
C MET A 1 1.82 23.10 10.30
N ALA A 2 1.15 23.57 11.36
CA ALA A 2 1.76 23.72 12.69
C ALA A 2 2.46 22.43 13.16
N SER A 3 1.78 21.27 13.07
CA SER A 3 2.36 19.96 13.39
C SER A 3 3.61 19.61 12.61
N TYR A 4 3.69 19.98 11.33
CA TYR A 4 4.89 19.72 10.51
C TYR A 4 6.08 20.56 10.99
N PHE A 5 5.87 21.85 11.25
CA PHE A 5 6.94 22.72 11.75
C PHE A 5 7.32 22.39 13.20
N ALA A 6 6.35 22.02 14.02
CA ALA A 6 6.52 21.57 15.40
C ALA A 6 7.36 20.28 15.44
N ALA A 7 6.98 19.27 14.64
CA ALA A 7 7.75 18.03 14.50
C ALA A 7 9.16 18.26 13.96
N ARG A 8 9.32 19.12 12.94
CA ARG A 8 10.63 19.47 12.38
C ARG A 8 11.54 20.17 13.39
N LEU A 9 10.97 20.96 14.30
CA LEU A 9 11.68 21.68 15.36
C LEU A 9 11.75 20.89 16.67
N GLN A 10 11.19 19.67 16.72
CA GLN A 10 11.07 18.82 17.91
C GLN A 10 10.44 19.56 19.11
N VAL A 11 9.40 20.36 18.84
CA VAL A 11 8.64 21.11 19.86
C VAL A 11 7.16 20.78 19.76
N SER A 12 6.41 21.05 20.83
CA SER A 12 4.94 20.98 20.77
C SER A 12 4.35 22.13 19.93
N GLU A 13 3.11 21.99 19.45
CA GLU A 13 2.44 23.08 18.71
C GLU A 13 2.23 24.32 19.59
N HIS A 14 1.94 24.14 20.87
CA HIS A 14 1.85 25.22 21.85
C HIS A 14 3.20 25.95 22.01
N GLU A 15 4.29 25.19 22.15
CA GLU A 15 5.62 25.76 22.26
C GLU A 15 6.06 26.46 20.97
N LEU A 16 5.65 25.94 19.80
CA LEU A 16 5.87 26.62 18.52
C LEU A 16 5.11 27.95 18.45
N ALA A 17 3.85 27.98 18.87
CA ALA A 17 3.04 29.19 18.92
C ALA A 17 3.66 30.24 19.84
N ASP A 18 4.14 29.82 21.02
CA ASP A 18 4.84 30.70 21.96
C ASP A 18 6.16 31.22 21.39
N ARG A 19 6.96 30.37 20.74
CA ARG A 19 8.22 30.76 20.08
C ARG A 19 8.01 31.73 18.92
N LEU A 20 6.88 31.63 18.22
CA LEU A 20 6.52 32.53 17.13
C LEU A 20 5.93 33.84 17.67
N SER A 21 5.18 33.78 18.77
CA SER A 21 4.70 34.96 19.46
C SER A 21 5.90 35.82 19.89
N LYS A 22 5.82 37.15 19.70
CA LYS A 22 6.88 38.11 20.05
C LYS A 22 8.16 38.06 19.18
N ARG A 23 8.29 37.14 18.21
CA ARG A 23 9.40 37.18 17.25
C ARG A 23 9.20 38.30 16.23
N THR A 24 10.35 38.83 15.79
CA THR A 24 10.41 39.83 14.73
C THR A 24 11.15 39.24 13.54
N PHE A 25 10.62 39.36 12.33
CA PHE A 25 11.30 38.91 11.11
C PHE A 25 11.33 40.01 10.06
N ASN A 26 12.39 39.94 9.27
CA ASN A 26 12.60 40.83 8.15
C ASN A 26 11.89 40.23 6.94
N VAL A 27 10.95 40.98 6.36
CA VAL A 27 10.41 40.71 5.03
C VAL A 27 11.41 41.29 4.03
N LEU A 28 11.93 40.41 3.20
CA LEU A 28 12.96 40.72 2.23
C LEU A 28 12.35 40.62 0.82
N GLU A 29 12.75 41.53 -0.04
CA GLU A 29 12.61 41.37 -1.49
C GLU A 29 13.58 40.27 -1.94
N THR A 30 13.09 39.33 -2.75
CA THR A 30 13.93 38.25 -3.29
C THR A 30 15.04 38.85 -4.14
N SER A 31 16.27 38.34 -3.97
CA SER A 31 17.39 38.74 -4.82
C SER A 31 17.15 38.30 -6.27
N GLU A 32 17.24 39.23 -7.19
CA GLU A 32 17.33 38.97 -8.62
C GLU A 32 18.80 38.95 -9.08
N PHE A 33 19.06 38.46 -10.29
CA PHE A 33 20.42 38.40 -10.82
C PHE A 33 21.03 39.81 -10.86
N GLY A 34 22.15 40.01 -10.17
CA GLY A 34 22.83 41.31 -10.06
C GLY A 34 22.26 42.26 -8.98
N ARG A 35 21.24 41.87 -8.21
CA ARG A 35 20.72 42.67 -7.08
C ARG A 35 20.70 41.89 -5.77
N ALA A 36 21.40 42.43 -4.77
CA ALA A 36 21.38 41.88 -3.43
C ALA A 36 19.97 41.92 -2.81
N LYS A 37 19.69 41.00 -1.88
CA LYS A 37 18.42 40.99 -1.14
C LYS A 37 18.23 42.31 -0.41
N ARG A 38 17.09 42.96 -0.62
CA ARG A 38 16.74 44.21 0.04
C ARG A 38 15.74 43.95 1.16
N MET A 39 15.98 44.52 2.34
CA MET A 39 14.99 44.50 3.41
C MET A 39 13.87 45.48 3.06
N LEU A 40 12.63 44.99 3.00
CA LEU A 40 11.45 45.81 2.76
C LEU A 40 10.90 46.34 4.08
N LEU A 41 10.70 45.45 5.06
CA LEU A 41 10.05 45.80 6.31
C LEU A 41 10.33 44.78 7.42
N LYS A 42 10.20 45.21 8.66
CA LYS A 42 10.41 44.39 9.86
C LYS A 42 9.06 44.18 10.55
N VAL A 43 8.60 42.95 10.60
CA VAL A 43 7.27 42.58 11.12
C VAL A 43 7.43 41.90 12.47
N ARG A 44 6.64 42.33 13.45
CA ARG A 44 6.53 41.67 14.76
C ARG A 44 5.21 40.90 14.82
N ILE A 45 5.27 39.62 15.14
CA ILE A 45 4.06 38.83 15.38
C ILE A 45 3.42 39.29 16.69
N LYS A 46 2.21 39.85 16.60
CA LYS A 46 1.39 40.23 17.75
C LYS A 46 0.65 39.04 18.37
N ARG A 47 0.09 38.18 17.52
CA ARG A 47 -0.74 37.04 17.90
C ARG A 47 -0.50 35.90 16.92
N VAL A 48 -0.47 34.67 17.42
CA VAL A 48 -0.50 33.46 16.63
C VAL A 48 -1.84 32.80 16.91
N GLU A 49 -2.59 32.50 15.85
CA GLU A 49 -3.87 31.81 15.93
C GLU A 49 -3.74 30.49 15.18
N SER A 50 -4.20 29.42 15.81
CA SER A 50 -4.44 28.18 15.07
C SER A 50 -5.78 28.32 14.36
N PHE A 51 -5.76 28.16 13.04
CA PHE A 51 -6.98 28.02 12.27
C PHE A 51 -7.20 26.54 12.00
N ASP A 52 -8.29 26.02 12.55
CA ASP A 52 -8.80 24.72 12.15
C ASP A 52 -9.46 24.86 10.78
N GLY A 53 -9.30 23.84 9.92
CA GLY A 53 -9.96 23.77 8.61
C GLY A 53 -9.05 23.91 7.38
N TYR A 54 -7.76 24.23 7.52
CA TYR A 54 -6.84 24.10 6.38
C TYR A 54 -6.46 22.63 6.15
N CYS A 55 -7.17 21.98 5.24
CA CYS A 55 -6.81 20.67 4.72
C CYS A 55 -5.81 20.87 3.57
N PRO A 56 -4.53 20.45 3.68
CA PRO A 56 -3.52 20.64 2.63
C PRO A 56 -3.71 19.66 1.46
N THR A 57 -4.95 19.50 1.02
CA THR A 57 -5.37 18.57 -0.03
C THR A 57 -5.83 19.40 -1.22
N ILE A 58 -5.21 19.21 -2.37
CA ILE A 58 -5.52 19.96 -3.59
C ILE A 58 -6.13 18.98 -4.59
N PRO A 59 -7.44 19.03 -4.85
CA PRO A 59 -8.04 18.19 -5.88
C PRO A 59 -7.55 18.61 -7.26
N ILE A 60 -7.12 17.65 -8.05
CA ILE A 60 -6.78 17.82 -9.47
C ILE A 60 -7.96 17.35 -10.33
N LEU A 61 -8.50 16.18 -9.99
CA LEU A 61 -9.63 15.56 -10.68
C LEU A 61 -10.48 14.79 -9.68
N ALA A 62 -11.80 14.92 -9.78
CA ALA A 62 -12.75 14.24 -8.91
C ALA A 62 -13.99 13.83 -9.72
N GLU A 63 -13.92 12.63 -10.29
CA GLU A 63 -14.99 11.95 -11.01
C GLU A 63 -15.35 10.66 -10.28
N SER A 64 -16.52 10.09 -10.56
CA SER A 64 -17.00 8.89 -9.87
C SER A 64 -16.07 7.68 -10.03
N SER A 65 -15.39 7.56 -11.17
CA SER A 65 -14.46 6.47 -11.47
C SER A 65 -12.99 6.83 -11.28
N LEU A 66 -12.67 8.12 -11.11
CA LEU A 66 -11.30 8.61 -11.11
C LEU A 66 -11.13 9.82 -10.19
N CYS A 67 -10.20 9.70 -9.25
CA CYS A 67 -9.84 10.77 -8.35
C CYS A 67 -8.31 10.97 -8.34
N MET A 68 -7.86 12.21 -8.52
CA MET A 68 -6.46 12.60 -8.40
C MET A 68 -6.36 13.81 -7.48
N ILE A 69 -5.58 13.68 -6.41
CA ILE A 69 -5.43 14.71 -5.39
C ILE A 69 -3.96 14.84 -4.98
N LEU A 70 -3.51 16.06 -4.68
CA LEU A 70 -2.22 16.30 -4.05
C LEU A 70 -2.41 16.35 -2.55
N VAL A 71 -1.60 15.59 -1.82
CA VAL A 71 -1.62 15.53 -0.35
C VAL A 71 -0.19 15.60 0.20
N PRO A 72 0.00 15.98 1.48
CA PRO A 72 1.31 15.88 2.11
C PRO A 72 1.80 14.43 2.14
N ALA A 73 3.08 14.21 1.82
CA ALA A 73 3.67 12.88 1.71
C ALA A 73 3.47 12.02 2.98
N ASN A 74 3.60 12.62 4.17
CA ASN A 74 3.42 11.92 5.44
C ASN A 74 1.97 11.52 5.75
N LYS A 75 1.01 11.91 4.90
CA LYS A 75 -0.40 11.53 5.01
C LYS A 75 -0.86 10.58 3.91
N GLY A 76 -0.04 10.32 2.90
CA GLY A 76 -0.41 9.50 1.73
C GLY A 76 -0.86 8.09 2.11
N LEU A 77 -0.04 7.36 2.86
CA LEU A 77 -0.35 5.99 3.27
C LEU A 77 -1.58 5.91 4.20
N ALA A 78 -1.70 6.85 5.14
CA ALA A 78 -2.87 6.94 6.02
C ALA A 78 -4.17 7.20 5.24
N LEU A 79 -4.10 8.04 4.20
CA LEU A 79 -5.24 8.28 3.32
C LEU A 79 -5.60 7.03 2.51
N VAL A 80 -4.63 6.32 1.95
CA VAL A 80 -4.88 5.06 1.23
C VAL A 80 -5.61 4.05 2.12
N ARG A 81 -5.16 3.90 3.38
CA ARG A 81 -5.83 3.03 4.35
C ARG A 81 -7.25 3.49 4.64
N ALA A 82 -7.48 4.79 4.84
CA ALA A 82 -8.82 5.33 5.08
C ALA A 82 -9.77 5.09 3.88
N VAL A 83 -9.28 5.33 2.65
CA VAL A 83 -10.05 5.08 1.42
C VAL A 83 -10.33 3.59 1.25
N LYS A 84 -9.35 2.72 1.49
CA LYS A 84 -9.54 1.26 1.49
C LYS A 84 -10.64 0.85 2.46
N CYS A 85 -10.57 1.29 3.72
CA CYS A 85 -11.58 0.96 4.73
C CYS A 85 -12.99 1.38 4.29
N GLU A 86 -13.12 2.58 3.72
CA GLU A 86 -14.41 3.09 3.28
C GLU A 86 -14.95 2.33 2.06
N TYR A 87 -14.07 1.99 1.11
CA TYR A 87 -14.41 1.14 -0.02
C TYR A 87 -14.86 -0.26 0.43
N GLU A 88 -14.15 -0.90 1.36
CA GLU A 88 -14.54 -2.21 1.89
C GLU A 88 -15.88 -2.16 2.62
N ARG A 89 -16.16 -1.05 3.33
CA ARG A 89 -17.42 -0.82 4.02
C ARG A 89 -18.58 -0.63 3.05
N GLN A 90 -18.42 0.20 2.03
CA GLN A 90 -19.50 0.57 1.12
C GLN A 90 -19.68 -0.43 -0.04
N MET A 91 -18.58 -0.94 -0.59
CA MET A 91 -18.54 -1.73 -1.82
C MET A 91 -18.11 -3.18 -1.59
N GLY A 92 -17.93 -3.61 -0.33
CA GLY A 92 -17.42 -4.95 0.01
C GLY A 92 -18.19 -6.10 -0.66
N LYS A 93 -19.50 -5.95 -0.89
CA LYS A 93 -20.38 -6.96 -1.52
C LYS A 93 -20.12 -7.21 -3.00
N VAL A 94 -19.51 -6.25 -3.70
CA VAL A 94 -19.25 -6.29 -5.14
C VAL A 94 -17.76 -6.14 -5.47
N ARG A 95 -16.90 -6.28 -4.45
CA ARG A 95 -15.45 -6.08 -4.59
C ARG A 95 -14.80 -7.07 -5.57
N ASP A 96 -15.45 -8.21 -5.82
CA ASP A 96 -15.02 -9.23 -6.78
C ASP A 96 -15.01 -8.71 -8.22
N ARG A 97 -15.88 -7.74 -8.54
CA ARG A 97 -16.09 -7.25 -9.91
C ARG A 97 -15.86 -5.75 -10.08
N LEU A 98 -15.84 -5.01 -8.97
CA LEU A 98 -15.62 -3.57 -8.92
C LEU A 98 -14.37 -3.25 -8.10
N PRO A 99 -13.15 -3.53 -8.62
CA PRO A 99 -11.91 -3.29 -7.89
C PRO A 99 -11.66 -1.79 -7.68
N LEU A 100 -10.92 -1.48 -6.61
CA LEU A 100 -10.35 -0.15 -6.39
C LEU A 100 -8.83 -0.19 -6.59
N HIS A 101 -8.32 0.66 -7.48
CA HIS A 101 -6.90 0.81 -7.71
C HIS A 101 -6.40 2.12 -7.09
N LEU A 102 -5.41 2.04 -6.22
CA LEU A 102 -4.84 3.21 -5.51
C LEU A 102 -3.36 3.36 -5.84
N GLY A 103 -2.98 4.54 -6.30
CA GLY A 103 -1.60 4.89 -6.64
C GLY A 103 -1.09 6.06 -5.80
N LEU A 104 0.14 5.98 -5.29
CA LEU A 104 0.82 7.09 -4.61
C LEU A 104 2.10 7.51 -5.32
N VAL A 105 2.10 8.72 -5.92
CA VAL A 105 3.32 9.33 -6.46
C VAL A 105 3.90 10.31 -5.45
N TYR A 106 5.09 10.00 -4.95
CA TYR A 106 5.87 10.87 -4.10
C TYR A 106 6.86 11.66 -4.93
N ALA A 107 7.02 12.95 -4.64
CA ALA A 107 7.96 13.80 -5.37
C ALA A 107 8.52 14.92 -4.47
N PRO A 108 9.80 15.30 -4.62
CA PRO A 108 10.33 16.53 -4.04
C PRO A 108 9.54 17.75 -4.51
N ARG A 109 9.45 18.80 -3.67
CA ARG A 109 8.71 20.04 -3.96
C ARG A 109 9.12 20.72 -5.29
N ARG A 110 10.37 20.57 -5.72
CA ARG A 110 10.90 21.19 -6.95
C ARG A 110 10.70 20.33 -8.21
N THR A 111 10.07 19.17 -8.08
CA THR A 111 9.74 18.33 -9.22
C THR A 111 8.73 19.06 -10.10
N PRO A 112 8.96 19.17 -11.43
CA PRO A 112 8.00 19.78 -12.34
C PRO A 112 6.64 19.09 -12.23
N ILE A 113 5.56 19.86 -12.04
CA ILE A 113 4.21 19.32 -11.85
C ILE A 113 3.78 18.40 -13.00
N ARG A 114 4.22 18.69 -14.23
CA ARG A 114 3.98 17.83 -15.39
C ARG A 114 4.49 16.41 -15.17
N ALA A 115 5.70 16.24 -14.63
CA ALA A 115 6.26 14.91 -14.37
C ALA A 115 5.45 14.15 -13.31
N VAL A 116 4.93 14.86 -12.29
CA VAL A 116 4.07 14.29 -11.25
C VAL A 116 2.71 13.86 -11.84
N LEU A 117 2.12 14.69 -12.69
CA LEU A 117 0.85 14.37 -13.36
C LEU A 117 0.99 13.22 -14.35
N ASP A 118 2.07 13.18 -15.13
CA ASP A 118 2.38 12.09 -16.06
C ASP A 118 2.53 10.77 -15.29
N ALA A 119 3.27 10.78 -14.17
CA ALA A 119 3.42 9.63 -13.28
C ALA A 119 2.07 9.18 -12.67
N GLY A 120 1.27 10.12 -12.17
CA GLY A 120 -0.04 9.83 -11.60
C GLY A 120 -1.02 9.24 -12.62
N ARG A 121 -0.99 9.75 -13.86
CA ARG A 121 -1.77 9.19 -14.98
C ARG A 121 -1.29 7.80 -15.37
N ALA A 122 0.02 7.58 -15.40
CA ALA A 122 0.58 6.26 -15.70
C ALA A 122 0.10 5.21 -14.68
N MET A 123 -0.03 5.57 -13.40
CA MET A 123 -0.57 4.68 -12.36
C MET A 123 -2.01 4.23 -12.60
N LEU A 124 -2.81 4.98 -13.38
CA LEU A 124 -4.19 4.57 -13.71
C LEU A 124 -4.25 3.32 -14.58
N ASN A 125 -3.16 3.01 -15.29
CA ASN A 125 -3.05 1.81 -16.12
C ASN A 125 -2.87 0.51 -15.31
N MET A 126 -2.76 0.61 -13.98
CA MET A 126 -2.65 -0.54 -13.06
C MET A 126 -3.83 -1.51 -13.17
N ALA A 127 -5.00 -1.03 -13.60
CA ALA A 127 -6.17 -1.87 -13.81
C ALA A 127 -5.98 -2.94 -14.89
N GLY A 128 -4.95 -2.79 -15.74
CA GLY A 128 -4.69 -3.67 -16.87
C GLY A 128 -5.80 -3.66 -17.91
N SER A 129 -5.71 -4.61 -18.84
CA SER A 129 -6.75 -4.82 -19.84
C SER A 129 -7.95 -5.52 -19.21
N PHE A 130 -9.16 -5.12 -19.62
CA PHE A 130 -10.41 -5.73 -19.16
C PHE A 130 -11.26 -6.15 -20.35
N ASP A 131 -11.56 -7.44 -20.42
CA ASP A 131 -12.49 -7.98 -21.40
C ASP A 131 -13.37 -9.04 -20.75
N MET A 132 -14.65 -8.71 -20.67
CA MET A 132 -15.66 -9.57 -20.07
C MET A 132 -15.92 -10.83 -20.91
N ALA A 133 -15.80 -10.75 -22.24
CA ALA A 133 -16.10 -11.87 -23.14
C ALA A 133 -15.07 -13.00 -22.97
N VAL A 134 -13.79 -12.65 -22.95
CA VAL A 134 -12.69 -13.63 -22.85
C VAL A 134 -12.16 -13.82 -21.43
N GLY A 135 -12.46 -12.90 -20.50
CA GLY A 135 -12.04 -12.99 -19.09
C GLY A 135 -10.72 -12.29 -18.78
N THR A 136 -10.22 -11.46 -19.70
CA THR A 136 -9.02 -10.65 -19.46
C THR A 136 -9.23 -9.71 -18.28
N GLY A 137 -8.27 -9.68 -17.37
CA GLY A 137 -8.31 -8.87 -16.14
C GLY A 137 -9.00 -9.55 -14.95
N TRP A 138 -9.35 -10.83 -15.07
CA TRP A 138 -9.84 -11.67 -13.97
C TRP A 138 -8.77 -12.68 -13.55
N GLU A 139 -8.72 -12.96 -12.24
CA GLU A 139 -7.80 -13.92 -11.64
C GLU A 139 -8.54 -15.11 -11.04
N ASP A 140 -7.86 -16.26 -11.01
CA ASP A 140 -8.42 -17.52 -10.52
C ASP A 140 -8.03 -17.83 -9.07
N TRP A 141 -8.74 -17.20 -8.14
CA TRP A 141 -8.53 -17.44 -6.72
C TRP A 141 -9.29 -18.71 -6.28
N ARG A 142 -8.88 -19.29 -5.15
CA ARG A 142 -9.57 -20.47 -4.58
C ARG A 142 -9.85 -20.22 -3.10
N LEU A 143 -11.04 -20.57 -2.65
CA LEU A 143 -11.43 -20.42 -1.25
C LEU A 143 -10.75 -21.52 -0.41
N ALA A 144 -9.84 -21.11 0.48
CA ALA A 144 -9.13 -22.00 1.39
C ALA A 144 -9.90 -22.24 2.69
N ALA A 145 -10.58 -21.22 3.20
CA ALA A 145 -11.45 -21.33 4.36
C ALA A 145 -12.57 -20.29 4.32
N LYS A 146 -13.65 -20.58 5.06
CA LYS A 146 -14.77 -19.67 5.28
C LYS A 146 -15.12 -19.70 6.76
N ASP A 147 -15.07 -18.55 7.41
CA ASP A 147 -15.46 -18.41 8.82
C ASP A 147 -16.74 -17.56 8.95
N PRO A 148 -17.87 -18.16 9.36
CA PRO A 148 -19.12 -17.46 9.62
C PRO A 148 -19.24 -16.91 11.06
N SER A 149 -18.16 -16.89 11.85
CA SER A 149 -18.20 -16.55 13.29
C SER A 149 -18.72 -15.13 13.59
N ASN A 150 -18.65 -14.21 12.63
CA ASN A 150 -19.10 -12.83 12.84
C ASN A 150 -20.55 -12.62 12.37
N PRO A 151 -21.50 -12.27 13.27
CA PRO A 151 -22.87 -11.97 12.85
C PRO A 151 -22.88 -10.78 11.86
N GLY A 152 -23.29 -11.07 10.62
CA GLY A 152 -23.43 -10.08 9.55
C GLY A 152 -22.24 -9.95 8.58
N LYS A 153 -21.13 -10.67 8.83
CA LYS A 153 -19.99 -10.73 7.90
C LYS A 153 -19.42 -12.14 7.81
N HIS A 154 -19.06 -12.57 6.60
CA HIS A 154 -18.32 -13.82 6.39
C HIS A 154 -16.88 -13.50 6.08
N GLU A 155 -15.95 -14.12 6.81
CA GLU A 155 -14.54 -14.08 6.46
C GLU A 155 -14.24 -15.15 5.42
N LEU A 156 -13.74 -14.72 4.26
CA LEU A 156 -13.32 -15.58 3.16
C LEU A 156 -11.80 -15.55 3.08
N ILE A 157 -11.15 -16.69 3.31
CA ILE A 157 -9.69 -16.81 3.24
C ILE A 157 -9.34 -17.53 1.95
N PHE A 158 -8.51 -16.89 1.12
CA PHE A 158 -8.12 -17.41 -0.19
C PHE A 158 -6.76 -18.14 -0.14
N ASN A 159 -6.50 -18.96 -1.14
CA ASN A 159 -5.26 -19.73 -1.27
C ASN A 159 -3.99 -18.87 -1.42
N ASN A 160 -4.13 -17.60 -1.81
CA ASN A 160 -3.03 -16.64 -1.90
C ASN A 160 -2.76 -15.90 -0.58
N GLY A 161 -3.44 -16.27 0.51
CA GLY A 161 -3.28 -15.68 1.85
C GLY A 161 -4.09 -14.40 2.08
N ILE A 162 -4.84 -13.92 1.09
CA ILE A 162 -5.74 -12.78 1.25
C ILE A 162 -6.99 -13.22 2.01
N ALA A 163 -7.49 -12.36 2.90
CA ALA A 163 -8.75 -12.54 3.59
C ALA A 163 -9.70 -11.38 3.27
N TRP A 164 -10.96 -11.70 3.00
CA TRP A 164 -12.03 -10.72 2.79
C TRP A 164 -13.08 -10.81 3.87
N GLN A 165 -13.44 -9.67 4.43
CA GLN A 165 -14.58 -9.52 5.32
C GLN A 165 -15.81 -9.13 4.51
N MET A 166 -16.56 -10.13 4.04
CA MET A 166 -17.70 -9.96 3.13
C MET A 166 -18.99 -9.64 3.91
N PRO A 167 -19.63 -8.47 3.70
CA PRO A 167 -20.91 -8.17 4.33
C PRO A 167 -22.02 -9.08 3.78
N ILE A 168 -22.77 -9.72 4.67
CA ILE A 168 -23.87 -10.64 4.31
C ILE A 168 -25.25 -10.15 4.75
N VAL A 169 -25.34 -8.96 5.32
CA VAL A 169 -26.60 -8.31 5.72
C VAL A 169 -26.91 -7.11 4.82
N ALA A 170 -28.19 -6.79 4.67
CA ALA A 170 -28.68 -5.65 3.90
C ALA A 170 -28.30 -4.31 4.59
N GLY A 171 -28.69 -3.18 3.98
CA GLY A 171 -28.34 -1.85 4.50
C GLY A 171 -28.91 -1.53 5.88
N ASP A 172 -29.88 -2.31 6.35
CA ASP A 172 -30.46 -2.26 7.70
C ASP A 172 -29.59 -2.98 8.77
N CYS A 173 -28.44 -3.54 8.36
CA CYS A 173 -27.50 -4.27 9.20
C CYS A 173 -28.12 -5.46 9.97
N SER A 174 -29.28 -5.96 9.57
CA SER A 174 -30.03 -6.98 10.31
C SER A 174 -30.62 -8.05 9.40
N THR A 175 -31.14 -7.68 8.23
CA THR A 175 -31.72 -8.64 7.28
C THR A 175 -30.62 -9.34 6.49
N SER A 176 -30.66 -10.67 6.40
CA SER A 176 -29.76 -11.43 5.53
C SER A 176 -29.91 -11.01 4.06
N ASP A 177 -28.79 -10.68 3.42
CA ASP A 177 -28.72 -10.22 2.04
C ASP A 177 -28.68 -11.39 1.06
N LYS A 178 -29.82 -11.65 0.41
CA LYS A 178 -29.98 -12.72 -0.57
C LYS A 178 -29.66 -12.29 -2.01
N TRP A 179 -29.31 -11.02 -2.22
CA TRP A 179 -29.24 -10.42 -3.56
C TRP A 179 -27.80 -10.20 -4.01
N TYR A 180 -26.99 -9.54 -3.17
CA TYR A 180 -25.76 -8.90 -3.61
C TYR A 180 -24.45 -9.66 -3.42
N PRO A 181 -24.19 -10.39 -2.31
CA PRO A 181 -22.87 -10.95 -2.02
C PRO A 181 -22.61 -12.21 -2.87
N ARG A 182 -22.52 -12.00 -4.18
CA ARG A 182 -22.33 -13.01 -5.21
C ARG A 182 -20.95 -12.87 -5.84
N ILE A 183 -20.26 -14.00 -5.94
CA ILE A 183 -18.95 -14.14 -6.59
C ILE A 183 -19.10 -15.13 -7.74
N PHE A 184 -18.36 -14.91 -8.84
CA PHE A 184 -18.32 -15.87 -9.94
C PHE A 184 -17.48 -17.10 -9.58
N GLU A 185 -18.09 -18.28 -9.62
CA GLU A 185 -17.43 -19.57 -9.38
C GLU A 185 -17.57 -20.49 -10.60
N GLY A 186 -16.49 -21.16 -10.99
CA GLY A 186 -16.51 -22.21 -12.01
C GLY A 186 -15.12 -22.56 -12.56
N ASP A 187 -14.96 -23.75 -13.14
CA ASP A 187 -13.66 -24.28 -13.58
C ASP A 187 -12.99 -23.46 -14.70
N ALA A 188 -13.81 -22.86 -15.56
CA ALA A 188 -13.38 -21.99 -16.64
C ALA A 188 -14.16 -20.67 -16.62
N TRP A 189 -13.59 -19.62 -17.20
CA TRP A 189 -14.25 -18.34 -17.34
C TRP A 189 -15.62 -18.50 -18.03
N THR A 190 -15.67 -19.26 -19.13
CA THR A 190 -16.89 -19.47 -19.92
C THR A 190 -18.02 -20.23 -19.18
N SER A 191 -17.68 -21.02 -18.16
CA SER A 191 -18.65 -21.84 -17.41
C SER A 191 -19.00 -21.26 -16.04
N ARG A 192 -18.50 -20.07 -15.69
CA ARG A 192 -18.69 -19.46 -14.38
C ARG A 192 -20.15 -19.12 -14.09
N LYS A 193 -20.54 -19.17 -12.82
CA LYS A 193 -21.88 -18.76 -12.35
C LYS A 193 -21.75 -17.92 -11.09
N GLY A 194 -22.59 -16.88 -10.98
CA GLY A 194 -22.65 -16.05 -9.79
C GLY A 194 -23.33 -16.78 -8.64
N LYS A 195 -22.56 -17.17 -7.62
CA LYS A 195 -23.05 -17.85 -6.42
C LYS A 195 -23.01 -16.91 -5.21
N LEU A 196 -24.01 -17.00 -4.35
CA LEU A 196 -24.00 -16.33 -3.06
C LEU A 196 -22.83 -16.86 -2.21
N THR A 197 -22.30 -15.99 -1.37
CA THR A 197 -21.14 -16.25 -0.49
C THR A 197 -21.32 -17.52 0.36
N ASP A 198 -22.54 -17.78 0.83
CA ASP A 198 -22.87 -18.96 1.63
C ASP A 198 -22.73 -20.27 0.84
N GLY A 199 -23.06 -20.23 -0.46
CA GLY A 199 -23.01 -21.38 -1.37
C GLY A 199 -21.64 -21.60 -2.04
N LEU A 200 -20.63 -20.80 -1.69
CA LEU A 200 -19.26 -20.98 -2.19
C LEU A 200 -18.63 -22.24 -1.59
N GLN A 201 -17.93 -23.00 -2.43
CA GLN A 201 -17.29 -24.23 -2.01
C GLN A 201 -15.88 -23.96 -1.49
N VAL A 202 -15.61 -24.44 -0.29
CA VAL A 202 -14.25 -24.44 0.28
C VAL A 202 -13.47 -25.57 -0.38
N ARG A 203 -12.25 -25.27 -0.83
CA ARG A 203 -11.35 -26.27 -1.41
C ARG A 203 -11.00 -27.32 -0.36
N ASP A 204 -11.03 -28.59 -0.74
CA ASP A 204 -10.49 -29.68 0.08
C ASP A 204 -8.97 -29.50 0.25
N PRO A 205 -8.44 -29.42 1.47
CA PRO A 205 -7.00 -29.31 1.75
C PRO A 205 -6.15 -30.39 1.07
N LYS A 206 -6.70 -31.59 0.81
CA LYS A 206 -6.00 -32.71 0.15
C LYS A 206 -5.86 -32.55 -1.35
N THR A 207 -6.64 -31.66 -1.97
CA THR A 207 -6.56 -31.39 -3.40
C THR A 207 -5.31 -30.55 -3.69
N PRO A 208 -4.54 -30.81 -4.76
CA PRO A 208 -3.40 -29.96 -5.14
C PRO A 208 -3.75 -28.46 -5.23
N SER A 209 -2.81 -27.56 -4.95
CA SER A 209 -3.02 -26.10 -4.92
C SER A 209 -3.55 -25.51 -6.23
N ASN A 210 -3.21 -26.14 -7.35
CA ASN A 210 -3.66 -25.77 -8.69
C ASN A 210 -5.02 -26.36 -9.09
N LYS A 211 -5.60 -27.26 -8.28
CA LYS A 211 -6.88 -27.95 -8.56
C LYS A 211 -7.98 -27.46 -7.61
N GLY A 212 -9.23 -27.68 -8.03
CA GLY A 212 -10.44 -27.23 -7.33
C GLY A 212 -11.14 -26.06 -8.03
N LEU A 213 -12.34 -25.72 -7.53
CA LEU A 213 -13.18 -24.68 -8.10
C LEU A 213 -12.52 -23.31 -8.01
N LYS A 214 -12.56 -22.58 -9.13
CA LYS A 214 -12.01 -21.23 -9.23
C LYS A 214 -13.08 -20.21 -8.92
N LEU A 215 -12.69 -19.23 -8.10
CA LEU A 215 -13.40 -17.98 -7.90
C LEU A 215 -12.74 -16.93 -8.80
N TRP A 216 -13.52 -16.37 -9.69
CA TRP A 216 -13.05 -15.34 -10.61
C TRP A 216 -13.18 -13.99 -9.92
N VAL A 217 -12.04 -13.34 -9.71
CA VAL A 217 -11.93 -12.08 -8.99
C VAL A 217 -11.18 -11.05 -9.82
N ARG A 218 -11.66 -9.81 -9.81
CA ARG A 218 -10.87 -8.63 -10.19
C ARG A 218 -10.32 -8.00 -8.91
N PRO A 219 -9.05 -8.20 -8.59
CA PRO A 219 -8.52 -7.71 -7.33
C PRO A 219 -8.30 -6.21 -7.34
N SER A 220 -8.47 -5.61 -6.17
CA SER A 220 -8.04 -4.23 -5.91
C SER A 220 -6.52 -4.19 -5.83
N ARG A 221 -5.91 -3.09 -6.30
CA ARG A 221 -4.45 -2.99 -6.42
C ARG A 221 -3.93 -1.71 -5.77
N PHE A 222 -2.72 -1.78 -5.24
CA PHE A 222 -2.01 -0.65 -4.65
C PHE A 222 -0.60 -0.55 -5.22
N ASP A 223 -0.19 0.65 -5.60
CA ASP A 223 1.18 0.93 -6.04
C ASP A 223 1.64 2.29 -5.54
N PHE A 224 2.95 2.49 -5.50
CA PHE A 224 3.56 3.77 -5.21
C PHE A 224 4.84 3.96 -6.02
N GLU A 225 5.28 5.20 -6.18
CA GLU A 225 6.56 5.52 -6.82
C GLU A 225 7.14 6.78 -6.22
N PHE A 226 8.46 6.82 -6.03
CA PHE A 226 9.15 8.02 -5.60
C PHE A 226 9.96 8.62 -6.75
N LEU A 227 9.55 9.80 -7.20
CA LEU A 227 10.24 10.57 -8.22
C LEU A 227 11.46 11.29 -7.61
N ASP A 228 12.49 10.54 -7.21
CA ASP A 228 13.80 11.08 -6.82
C ASP A 228 14.42 11.91 -7.96
N THR A 229 14.15 11.48 -9.18
CA THR A 229 14.48 12.15 -10.44
C THR A 229 13.25 12.18 -11.33
N THR A 230 13.20 13.10 -12.28
CA THR A 230 12.06 13.20 -13.20
C THR A 230 11.93 11.97 -14.10
N ALA A 231 13.03 11.25 -14.36
CA ALA A 231 13.06 10.07 -15.21
C ALA A 231 12.25 8.89 -14.64
N ARG A 232 12.14 8.77 -13.31
CA ARG A 232 11.35 7.72 -12.63
C ARG A 232 9.90 7.63 -13.08
N ARG A 233 9.33 8.70 -13.62
CA ARG A 233 7.96 8.67 -14.17
C ARG A 233 7.80 7.62 -15.28
N PHE A 234 8.89 7.28 -15.97
CA PHE A 234 8.90 6.26 -17.02
C PHE A 234 9.11 4.84 -16.49
N ASP A 235 9.48 4.67 -15.20
CA ASP A 235 9.50 3.36 -14.55
C ASP A 235 8.08 2.90 -14.16
N ILE A 236 7.07 3.78 -14.32
CA ILE A 236 5.65 3.48 -14.11
C ILE A 236 5.06 3.00 -15.44
N HIS A 237 5.26 1.73 -15.73
CA HIS A 237 4.55 1.05 -16.81
C HIS A 237 4.14 -0.35 -16.36
N TYR A 238 3.00 -0.79 -16.86
CA TYR A 238 2.45 -2.11 -16.56
C TYR A 238 2.40 -2.93 -17.84
N ASP A 239 2.65 -4.22 -17.71
CA ASP A 239 2.46 -5.19 -18.79
C ASP A 239 0.97 -5.48 -19.03
N ALA A 240 0.68 -6.41 -19.94
CA ALA A 240 -0.69 -6.79 -20.26
C ALA A 240 -1.48 -7.35 -19.05
N ASN A 241 -0.77 -7.88 -18.05
CA ASN A 241 -1.32 -8.43 -16.82
C ASN A 241 -1.42 -7.38 -15.70
N GLY A 242 -1.07 -6.12 -15.98
CA GLY A 242 -1.08 -5.05 -14.98
C GLY A 242 0.10 -5.11 -14.01
N GLN A 243 1.17 -5.85 -14.32
CA GLN A 243 2.37 -5.97 -13.47
C GLN A 243 3.51 -5.08 -13.95
N ARG A 244 4.33 -4.60 -13.03
CA ARG A 244 5.55 -3.88 -13.36
C ARG A 244 6.67 -4.85 -13.72
N PRO A 245 7.40 -4.62 -14.83
CA PRO A 245 8.55 -5.45 -15.18
C PRO A 245 9.73 -5.33 -14.20
N ARG A 246 9.77 -4.25 -13.41
CA ARG A 246 10.74 -4.04 -12.33
C ARG A 246 9.96 -3.96 -11.02
N ARG A 247 10.21 -4.93 -10.13
CA ARG A 247 9.58 -5.12 -8.80
C ARG A 247 8.19 -5.77 -8.87
N LYS A 248 7.79 -6.46 -7.79
CA LYS A 248 6.50 -7.20 -7.69
C LYS A 248 5.30 -6.28 -7.42
N ARG A 249 5.34 -5.07 -7.96
CA ARG A 249 4.28 -4.07 -7.88
C ARG A 249 3.41 -4.16 -9.15
N PRO A 250 2.10 -3.92 -9.06
CA PRO A 250 1.35 -3.43 -7.90
C PRO A 250 1.02 -4.54 -6.88
N PHE A 251 0.94 -4.17 -5.61
CA PHE A 251 0.45 -5.04 -4.55
C PHE A 251 -1.06 -5.25 -4.65
N TYR A 252 -1.58 -6.33 -4.06
CA TYR A 252 -3.00 -6.38 -3.75
C TYR A 252 -3.34 -5.32 -2.69
N LEU A 253 -4.41 -4.57 -2.89
CA LEU A 253 -4.82 -3.55 -1.91
C LEU A 253 -5.15 -4.17 -0.56
N GLU A 254 -5.63 -5.41 -0.57
CA GLU A 254 -5.93 -6.22 0.61
C GLU A 254 -4.70 -6.65 1.39
N ASP A 255 -3.56 -6.78 0.72
CA ASP A 255 -2.29 -7.19 1.33
C ASP A 255 -1.67 -6.05 2.17
N LEU A 256 -2.19 -4.83 2.05
CA LEU A 256 -1.70 -3.64 2.73
C LEU A 256 -1.64 -3.80 4.26
N ASP A 257 -2.71 -4.31 4.86
CA ASP A 257 -2.79 -4.46 6.32
C ASP A 257 -1.81 -5.53 6.84
N ARG A 258 -1.57 -6.58 6.04
CA ARG A 258 -0.58 -7.61 6.35
C ARG A 258 0.83 -7.04 6.25
N LEU A 259 1.15 -6.30 5.18
CA LEU A 259 2.46 -5.68 5.00
C LEU A 259 2.77 -4.66 6.11
N GLU A 260 1.80 -3.83 6.49
CA GLU A 260 1.91 -2.90 7.62
C GLU A 260 2.20 -3.66 8.94
N ARG A 261 1.47 -4.75 9.22
CA ARG A 261 1.70 -5.56 10.42
C ARG A 261 3.10 -6.18 10.43
N LEU A 262 3.57 -6.70 9.29
CA LEU A 262 4.92 -7.25 9.17
C LEU A 262 5.98 -6.18 9.41
N TRP A 263 5.72 -4.96 8.93
CA TRP A 263 6.60 -3.83 9.12
C TRP A 263 6.72 -3.38 10.57
N GLU A 264 5.64 -3.48 11.37
CA GLU A 264 5.69 -3.20 12.81
C GLU A 264 6.71 -4.08 13.54
N TYR A 265 6.90 -5.34 13.14
CA TYR A 265 7.99 -6.16 13.68
C TYR A 265 9.36 -5.59 13.29
N MET A 266 9.54 -5.20 12.03
CA MET A 266 10.80 -4.61 11.57
C MET A 266 11.14 -3.30 12.31
N LYS A 267 10.13 -2.51 12.71
CA LYS A 267 10.32 -1.27 13.48
C LYS A 267 10.97 -1.49 14.86
N CYS A 268 10.87 -2.70 15.42
CA CYS A 268 11.57 -3.05 16.66
C CYS A 268 13.10 -3.02 16.48
N LEU A 269 13.60 -3.22 15.26
CA LEU A 269 15.03 -3.16 14.95
C LEU A 269 15.50 -1.70 14.81
N THR A 270 16.75 -1.45 15.20
CA THR A 270 17.40 -0.15 14.96
C THR A 270 17.42 0.18 13.46
N SER A 271 17.41 1.47 13.10
CA SER A 271 17.41 1.89 11.69
C SER A 271 18.58 1.29 10.90
N SER A 272 19.78 1.26 11.49
CA SER A 272 20.97 0.66 10.88
C SER A 272 20.80 -0.85 10.65
N GLN A 273 20.22 -1.57 11.61
CA GLN A 273 19.97 -3.01 11.46
C GLN A 273 18.89 -3.30 10.42
N ARG A 274 17.81 -2.51 10.37
CA ARG A 274 16.81 -2.60 9.30
C ARG A 274 17.45 -2.48 7.92
N HIS A 275 18.29 -1.46 7.71
CA HIS A 275 19.01 -1.28 6.45
C HIS A 275 19.92 -2.47 6.14
N GLN A 276 20.70 -2.94 7.13
CA GLN A 276 21.63 -4.04 6.95
C GLN A 276 20.92 -5.34 6.54
N VAL A 277 19.87 -5.74 7.26
CA VAL A 277 19.11 -6.96 6.99
C VAL A 277 18.48 -6.91 5.61
N ILE A 278 17.79 -5.81 5.29
CA ILE A 278 17.05 -5.67 4.03
C ILE A 278 18.02 -5.60 2.84
N HIS A 279 19.12 -4.84 2.97
CA HIS A 279 20.16 -4.80 1.94
C HIS A 279 20.82 -6.17 1.75
N THR A 280 21.08 -6.92 2.82
CA THR A 280 21.70 -8.25 2.73
C THR A 280 20.80 -9.23 1.98
N ILE A 281 19.50 -9.23 2.28
CA ILE A 281 18.52 -10.05 1.57
C ILE A 281 18.43 -9.65 0.10
N GLU A 282 18.25 -8.35 -0.18
CA GLU A 282 18.06 -7.86 -1.54
C GLU A 282 19.30 -8.05 -2.41
N ALA A 283 20.49 -7.71 -1.91
CA ALA A 283 21.73 -7.88 -2.65
C ALA A 283 22.01 -9.35 -2.97
N THR A 284 21.69 -10.27 -2.04
CA THR A 284 21.81 -11.71 -2.29
C THR A 284 20.81 -12.16 -3.35
N ARG A 285 19.57 -11.68 -3.29
CA ARG A 285 18.54 -11.96 -4.30
C ARG A 285 18.97 -11.50 -5.69
N GLU A 286 19.45 -10.26 -5.81
CA GLU A 286 19.94 -9.71 -7.07
C GLU A 286 21.16 -10.48 -7.58
N THR A 287 22.05 -10.93 -6.69
CA THR A 287 23.23 -11.71 -7.07
C THR A 287 22.84 -13.10 -7.61
N TRP A 288 21.85 -13.75 -7.02
CA TRP A 288 21.48 -15.14 -7.38
C TRP A 288 20.48 -15.20 -8.52
N PHE A 289 19.53 -14.26 -8.59
CA PHE A 289 18.38 -14.31 -9.51
C PHE A 289 18.31 -13.10 -10.45
N GLY A 290 19.23 -12.15 -10.35
CA GLY A 290 19.21 -10.93 -11.15
C GLY A 290 17.95 -10.12 -10.89
N GLN A 291 17.12 -9.93 -11.93
CA GLN A 291 15.85 -9.21 -11.82
C GLN A 291 14.68 -10.07 -11.29
N ASP A 292 14.90 -11.38 -11.09
CA ASP A 292 13.87 -12.33 -10.61
C ASP A 292 12.53 -12.23 -11.37
N ALA A 293 12.59 -12.05 -12.70
CA ALA A 293 11.40 -11.81 -13.52
C ALA A 293 10.41 -12.99 -13.49
N ASP A 294 10.93 -14.22 -13.35
CA ASP A 294 10.12 -15.44 -13.30
C ASP A 294 9.74 -15.85 -11.86
N GLY A 295 10.10 -15.06 -10.84
CA GLY A 295 9.83 -15.37 -9.44
C GLY A 295 10.56 -16.61 -8.92
N GLN A 296 11.73 -16.93 -9.48
CA GLN A 296 12.55 -18.07 -9.09
C GLN A 296 12.96 -18.00 -7.62
N SER A 297 13.15 -16.79 -7.09
CA SER A 297 13.50 -16.61 -5.68
C SER A 297 12.45 -17.22 -4.74
N GLU A 298 11.17 -17.19 -5.11
CA GLU A 298 10.07 -17.71 -4.27
C GLU A 298 10.02 -19.23 -4.18
N ALA A 299 10.53 -19.90 -5.21
CA ALA A 299 10.59 -21.36 -5.27
C ALA A 299 11.90 -21.93 -4.69
N ASP A 300 12.93 -21.10 -4.50
CA ASP A 300 14.24 -21.55 -4.04
C ASP A 300 14.28 -21.74 -2.50
N GLU A 301 14.39 -23.00 -2.07
CA GLU A 301 14.42 -23.35 -0.65
C GLU A 301 15.68 -22.87 0.07
N VAL A 302 16.82 -22.79 -0.63
CA VAL A 302 18.10 -22.36 -0.05
C VAL A 302 18.05 -20.86 0.26
N PHE A 303 17.57 -20.06 -0.70
CA PHE A 303 17.36 -18.64 -0.52
C PHE A 303 16.31 -18.36 0.55
N ARG A 304 15.22 -19.14 0.59
CA ARG A 304 14.21 -19.04 1.65
C ARG A 304 14.82 -19.28 3.04
N GLN A 305 15.65 -20.30 3.19
CA GLN A 305 16.37 -20.56 4.44
C GLN A 305 17.34 -19.43 4.77
N PHE A 306 18.10 -18.93 3.80
CA PHE A 306 18.99 -17.78 3.98
C PHE A 306 18.25 -16.54 4.49
N VAL A 307 17.07 -16.23 3.93
CA VAL A 307 16.22 -15.12 4.39
C VAL A 307 15.76 -15.36 5.84
N ALA A 308 15.33 -16.58 6.16
CA ALA A 308 14.93 -16.94 7.52
C ALA A 308 16.07 -16.78 8.53
N ASP A 309 17.28 -17.23 8.20
CA ASP A 309 18.46 -17.14 9.05
C ASP A 309 18.92 -15.69 9.22
N THR A 310 18.87 -14.89 8.14
CA THR A 310 19.22 -13.46 8.18
C THR A 310 18.26 -12.68 9.06
N LEU A 311 16.96 -12.96 8.98
CA LEU A 311 15.94 -12.34 9.84
C LEU A 311 16.08 -12.81 11.29
N ALA A 312 16.32 -14.10 11.53
CA ALA A 312 16.50 -14.66 12.88
C ALA A 312 17.78 -14.14 13.56
N GLY A 313 18.86 -13.96 12.80
CA GLY A 313 20.16 -13.46 13.26
C GLY A 313 20.24 -11.95 13.46
N ALA A 314 19.18 -11.20 13.12
CA ALA A 314 19.14 -9.76 13.36
C ALA A 314 19.18 -9.43 14.87
N ALA A 315 19.67 -8.24 15.20
CA ALA A 315 19.80 -7.80 16.60
C ALA A 315 18.45 -7.33 17.18
N TRP A 316 17.53 -8.27 17.40
CA TRP A 316 16.22 -8.01 18.00
C TRP A 316 16.32 -7.52 19.46
N PRO A 317 15.48 -6.56 19.89
CA PRO A 317 15.47 -6.12 21.29
C PRO A 317 15.12 -7.25 22.27
N LYS A 318 15.67 -7.17 23.48
CA LYS A 318 15.31 -8.09 24.58
C LYS A 318 13.80 -8.02 24.84
N GLY A 319 13.12 -9.17 24.83
CA GLY A 319 11.67 -9.27 25.03
C GLY A 319 10.83 -9.09 23.76
N GLN A 320 11.42 -8.70 22.63
CA GLN A 320 10.80 -8.63 21.30
C GLN A 320 11.65 -9.40 20.28
N GLY A 321 12.21 -10.52 20.72
CA GLY A 321 13.06 -11.38 19.92
C GLY A 321 12.30 -12.07 18.80
N TRP A 322 13.02 -12.55 17.78
CA TRP A 322 12.48 -13.39 16.71
C TRP A 322 11.53 -14.50 17.22
N ASN A 323 11.91 -15.17 18.32
CA ASN A 323 11.15 -16.27 18.89
C ASN A 323 9.84 -15.86 19.58
N VAL A 324 9.63 -14.57 19.84
CA VAL A 324 8.38 -14.03 20.40
C VAL A 324 7.33 -13.85 19.29
N ILE A 325 7.78 -13.64 18.05
CA ILE A 325 6.89 -13.53 16.89
C ILE A 325 6.25 -14.90 16.63
N SER A 326 4.94 -14.89 16.35
CA SER A 326 4.20 -16.12 16.04
C SER A 326 4.85 -16.87 14.88
N GLU A 327 4.76 -18.20 14.87
CA GLU A 327 5.35 -18.99 13.77
C GLU A 327 4.77 -18.61 12.40
N ASP A 328 3.48 -18.30 12.35
CA ASP A 328 2.79 -17.85 11.14
C ASP A 328 3.30 -16.49 10.66
N ASP A 329 3.47 -15.51 11.56
CA ASP A 329 4.01 -14.20 11.18
C ASP A 329 5.48 -14.27 10.76
N ARG A 330 6.28 -15.16 11.38
CA ARG A 330 7.66 -15.43 10.94
C ARG A 330 7.70 -15.97 9.52
N LYS A 331 6.85 -16.95 9.20
CA LYS A 331 6.73 -17.50 7.83
C LYS A 331 6.35 -16.40 6.83
N ARG A 332 5.36 -15.57 7.17
CA ARG A 332 4.92 -14.44 6.33
C ARG A 332 6.00 -13.38 6.13
N LEU A 333 6.82 -13.11 7.15
CA LEU A 333 7.94 -12.17 7.03
C LEU A 333 9.04 -12.71 6.11
N VAL A 334 9.36 -14.00 6.24
CA VAL A 334 10.29 -14.70 5.32
C VAL A 334 9.77 -14.63 3.89
N GLU A 335 8.48 -14.92 3.66
CA GLU A 335 7.85 -14.82 2.34
C GLU A 335 7.92 -13.40 1.76
N ALA A 336 7.69 -12.37 2.58
CA ALA A 336 7.83 -10.98 2.17
C ALA A 336 9.29 -10.63 1.80
N GLY A 337 10.26 -11.19 2.53
CA GLY A 337 11.69 -11.05 2.22
C GLY A 337 12.07 -11.72 0.90
N VAL A 338 11.66 -12.98 0.71
CA VAL A 338 11.96 -13.78 -0.49
C VAL A 338 11.34 -13.15 -1.74
N SER A 339 10.10 -12.68 -1.65
CA SER A 339 9.41 -12.01 -2.75
C SER A 339 9.93 -10.58 -3.01
N GLY A 340 10.72 -10.01 -2.10
CA GLY A 340 11.18 -8.61 -2.14
C GLY A 340 10.12 -7.56 -1.84
N LYS A 341 8.91 -7.98 -1.47
CA LYS A 341 7.88 -7.08 -0.94
C LYS A 341 8.40 -6.32 0.28
N LEU A 342 9.24 -6.98 1.11
CA LEU A 342 9.88 -6.36 2.26
C LEU A 342 10.79 -5.18 1.87
N THR A 343 11.55 -5.31 0.78
CA THR A 343 12.41 -4.25 0.24
C THR A 343 11.60 -3.06 -0.26
N ASP A 344 10.53 -3.33 -1.02
CA ASP A 344 9.62 -2.28 -1.47
C ASP A 344 8.97 -1.55 -0.27
N TRP A 345 8.50 -2.29 0.74
CA TRP A 345 7.92 -1.70 1.94
C TRP A 345 8.94 -0.85 2.73
N ALA A 346 10.19 -1.31 2.78
CA ALA A 346 11.28 -0.56 3.38
C ALA A 346 11.55 0.77 2.66
N GLU A 347 11.47 0.79 1.33
CA GLU A 347 11.58 2.04 0.57
C GLU A 347 10.46 3.02 0.97
N LEU A 348 9.21 2.54 1.06
CA LEU A 348 8.07 3.36 1.46
C LEU A 348 8.28 3.99 2.86
N HIS A 349 8.62 3.20 3.86
CA HIS A 349 8.74 3.70 5.23
C HIS A 349 10.05 4.44 5.48
N MET A 350 11.19 3.89 5.06
CA MET A 350 12.51 4.41 5.43
C MET A 350 12.96 5.54 4.51
N LYS A 351 12.78 5.41 3.18
CA LYS A 351 13.24 6.43 2.23
C LYS A 351 12.21 7.56 2.05
N ILE A 352 10.94 7.20 1.90
CA ILE A 352 9.88 8.17 1.57
C ILE A 352 9.32 8.81 2.84
N MET A 353 8.82 8.00 3.79
CA MET A 353 8.21 8.50 5.03
C MET A 353 9.23 8.94 6.08
N LYS A 354 10.49 8.46 5.95
CA LYS A 354 11.62 8.76 6.85
C LYS A 354 11.39 8.31 8.29
N GLU A 355 10.88 7.08 8.44
CA GLU A 355 10.65 6.38 9.72
C GLU A 355 11.83 5.56 10.26
#